data_AF-A0A7I7Q8T5-F1
#
_entry.id   AF-A0A7I7Q8T5-F1
#
_cell.length_a   1.000
_cell.length_b   1.000
_cell.length_c   1.000
_cell.angle_alpha   90.00
_cell.angle_beta   90.00
_cell.angle_gamma   90.00
#
_symmetry.space_group_name_H-M   'P 1'
#
loop_
_entity.id
_entity.type
_entity.pdbx_description
1 polymer ?
#
loop_
_entity_poly.entity_id
_entity_poly.type
_entity_poly.pdbx_seq_one_letter_code
_entity_poly.pdbx_strand_id
1 'polypeptide(L)'
;MFDPATIETLIERLQRVLEAMTAEPGVRLSSIEVLEAGERARLDRWSNRDVLEVVGPVPVSVPALFAQQVTRVPEAVAVSFAGASLTYRQLDEASNRVAQWLVGRGVGGWAVCGVGDAAFS
;
A
#
# COMPACT_ATOMS: atom_id res chain seq x y z
N MET A 1 -30.72 13.92 8.68
CA MET A 1 -31.25 14.17 10.04
C MET A 1 -30.52 13.20 10.95
N PHE A 2 -29.86 13.69 12.01
CA PHE A 2 -29.14 12.81 12.94
C PHE A 2 -30.15 11.97 13.73
N ASP A 3 -29.87 10.68 13.88
CA ASP A 3 -30.67 9.82 14.75
C ASP A 3 -30.29 10.05 16.23
N PRO A 4 -31.16 9.67 17.18
CA PRO A 4 -30.92 9.88 18.61
C PRO A 4 -29.62 9.24 19.13
N ALA A 5 -29.26 8.05 18.65
CA ALA A 5 -28.04 7.36 19.09
C ALA A 5 -26.78 8.09 18.60
N THR A 6 -26.81 8.69 17.42
CA THR A 6 -25.74 9.56 16.93
C THR A 6 -25.59 10.82 17.79
N ILE A 7 -26.71 11.42 18.25
CA ILE A 7 -26.67 12.61 19.10
C ILE A 7 -26.11 12.27 20.49
N GLU A 8 -26.51 11.15 21.08
CA GLU A 8 -25.97 10.65 22.36
C GLU A 8 -24.45 10.46 22.28
N THR A 9 -23.97 9.79 21.22
CA THR A 9 -22.53 9.59 20.97
C THR A 9 -21.78 10.92 20.87
N LEU A 10 -22.36 11.94 20.20
CA LEU A 10 -21.73 13.25 20.07
C LEU A 10 -21.65 14.01 21.41
N ILE A 11 -22.67 13.87 22.26
CA ILE A 11 -22.69 14.47 23.60
C ILE A 11 -21.61 13.84 24.49
N GLU A 12 -21.50 12.51 24.49
CA GLU A 12 -20.48 11.77 25.26
C GLU A 12 -19.05 12.14 24.82
N ARG A 13 -18.85 12.33 23.52
CA ARG A 13 -17.55 12.80 22.98
C ARG A 13 -17.24 14.22 23.41
N LEU A 14 -18.22 15.12 23.39
CA LEU A 14 -18.04 16.51 23.82
C LEU A 14 -17.70 16.59 25.32
N GLN A 15 -18.37 15.79 26.15
CA GLN A 15 -18.07 15.71 27.59
C GLN A 15 -16.63 15.31 27.86
N ARG A 16 -16.12 14.26 27.19
CA ARG A 16 -14.72 13.84 27.33
C ARG A 16 -13.71 14.91 26.94
N VAL A 17 -13.99 15.67 25.88
CA VAL A 17 -13.13 16.79 25.48
C VAL A 17 -13.08 17.86 26.57
N LEU A 18 -14.23 18.21 27.16
CA LEU A 18 -14.31 19.18 28.23
C LEU A 18 -13.62 18.69 29.52
N GLU A 19 -13.75 17.41 29.86
CA GLU A 19 -13.04 16.78 30.98
C GLU A 19 -11.51 16.80 30.77
N ALA A 20 -11.03 16.42 29.59
CA ALA A 20 -9.61 16.46 29.27
C ALA A 20 -9.03 17.89 29.31
N MET A 21 -9.77 18.88 28.80
CA MET A 21 -9.36 20.28 28.82
C MET A 21 -9.33 20.88 30.24
N THR A 22 -10.19 20.41 31.14
CA THR A 22 -10.23 20.89 32.53
C THR A 22 -9.21 20.20 33.42
N ALA A 23 -8.89 18.93 33.15
CA ALA A 23 -7.84 18.20 33.86
C ALA A 23 -6.42 18.71 33.52
N GLU A 24 -6.16 19.01 32.23
CA GLU A 24 -4.84 19.50 31.78
C GLU A 24 -4.97 20.65 30.77
N PRO A 25 -5.03 21.91 31.26
CA PRO A 25 -5.29 23.10 30.43
C PRO A 25 -4.24 23.40 29.35
N GLY A 26 -3.06 22.78 29.44
CA GLY A 26 -1.96 22.95 28.48
C GLY A 26 -1.97 21.95 27.31
N VAL A 27 -2.88 20.98 27.31
CA VAL A 27 -2.94 19.94 26.28
C VAL A 27 -3.49 20.52 24.97
N ARG A 28 -2.82 20.21 23.86
CA ARG A 28 -3.31 20.63 22.54
C ARG A 28 -4.62 19.91 22.25
N LEU A 29 -5.60 20.66 21.74
CA LEU A 29 -6.90 20.10 21.36
C LEU A 29 -6.77 18.93 20.35
N SER A 30 -5.72 18.96 19.52
CA SER A 30 -5.39 17.91 18.54
C SER A 30 -4.91 16.59 19.15
N SER A 31 -4.52 16.57 20.43
CA SER A 31 -4.05 15.36 21.12
C SER A 31 -5.12 14.74 22.04
N ILE A 32 -6.30 15.34 22.13
CA ILE A 32 -7.40 14.77 22.91
C ILE A 32 -7.98 13.58 22.14
N GLU A 33 -7.99 12.41 22.76
CA GLU A 33 -8.54 11.21 22.17
C GLU A 33 -10.07 11.25 22.23
N VAL A 34 -10.70 11.49 21.08
CA VAL A 34 -12.16 11.68 20.95
C VAL A 34 -12.90 10.34 20.77
N LEU A 35 -12.20 9.30 20.32
CA LEU A 35 -12.79 7.99 20.06
C LEU A 35 -12.91 7.19 21.35
N GLU A 36 -14.04 6.51 21.52
CA GLU A 36 -14.20 5.55 22.61
C GLU A 36 -13.41 4.26 22.35
N ALA A 37 -13.06 3.53 23.41
CA ALA A 37 -12.32 2.27 23.33
C ALA A 37 -12.98 1.23 22.39
N GLY A 38 -14.31 1.18 22.33
CA GLY A 38 -15.04 0.28 21.42
C GLY A 38 -14.89 0.64 19.93
N GLU A 39 -14.77 1.92 19.63
CA GLU A 39 -14.59 2.43 18.27
C GLU A 39 -13.14 2.34 17.81
N ARG A 40 -12.20 2.59 18.73
CA ARG A 40 -10.77 2.31 18.56
C ARG A 40 -10.55 0.83 18.21
N ALA A 41 -11.13 -0.08 19.00
CA ALA A 41 -11.04 -1.52 18.75
C ALA A 41 -11.68 -1.93 17.42
N ARG A 42 -12.71 -1.21 16.95
CA ARG A 42 -13.32 -1.46 15.64
C ARG A 42 -12.42 -1.00 14.50
N LEU A 43 -11.76 0.15 14.66
CA LEU A 43 -10.76 0.63 13.71
C LEU A 43 -9.54 -0.28 13.64
N ASP A 44 -9.06 -0.80 14.77
CA ASP A 44 -7.93 -1.74 14.78
C ASP A 44 -8.27 -3.03 14.02
N ARG A 45 -9.49 -3.55 14.18
CA ARG A 45 -9.98 -4.71 13.40
C ARG A 45 -10.09 -4.43 11.91
N TRP A 46 -10.45 -3.21 11.50
CA TRP A 46 -10.56 -2.85 10.08
C TRP A 46 -9.22 -2.51 9.44
N SER A 47 -8.29 -1.98 10.21
CA SER A 47 -6.99 -1.51 9.72
C SER A 47 -6.02 -2.65 9.39
N ASN A 48 -6.32 -3.90 9.75
CA ASN A 48 -5.36 -5.01 9.73
C ASN A 48 -4.02 -4.59 10.38
N ARG A 49 -4.08 -3.79 11.45
CA ARG A 49 -2.90 -3.21 12.12
C ARG A 49 -1.92 -4.30 12.53
N ASP A 50 -2.44 -5.41 13.04
CA ASP A 50 -1.66 -6.59 13.41
C ASP A 50 -0.80 -7.12 12.25
N VAL A 51 -1.30 -7.06 11.01
CA VAL A 51 -0.54 -7.49 9.81
C VAL A 51 0.57 -6.50 9.45
N LEU A 52 0.38 -5.22 9.73
CA LEU A 52 1.38 -4.17 9.48
C LEU A 52 2.46 -4.12 10.57
N GLU A 53 2.13 -4.55 11.79
CA GLU A 53 3.04 -4.60 12.95
C GLU A 53 3.81 -5.92 13.06
N VAL A 54 3.34 -6.99 12.39
CA VAL A 54 4.18 -8.16 12.13
C VAL A 54 5.42 -7.67 11.38
N VAL A 55 6.59 -7.82 12.00
CA VAL A 55 7.89 -7.63 11.35
C VAL A 55 7.97 -8.64 10.21
N GLY A 56 7.47 -8.23 9.05
CA GLY A 56 7.49 -9.02 7.84
C GLY A 56 8.93 -9.25 7.39
N PRO A 57 9.16 -10.23 6.49
CA PRO A 57 10.46 -10.40 5.87
C PRO A 57 10.93 -9.06 5.27
N VAL A 58 12.24 -8.82 5.30
CA VAL A 58 12.88 -7.63 4.72
C VAL A 58 12.20 -7.26 3.42
N PRO A 59 11.73 -6.01 3.22
CA PRO A 59 10.96 -5.65 2.04
C PRO A 59 11.79 -5.95 0.78
N VAL A 60 11.35 -6.95 0.02
CA VAL A 60 11.95 -7.35 -1.25
C VAL A 60 11.19 -6.67 -2.38
N SER A 61 11.91 -6.10 -3.35
CA SER A 61 11.27 -5.47 -4.50
C SER A 61 10.55 -6.52 -5.37
N VAL A 62 9.46 -6.13 -6.02
CA VAL A 62 8.74 -7.01 -6.96
C VAL A 62 9.68 -7.57 -8.06
N PRO A 63 10.59 -6.79 -8.67
CA PRO A 63 11.57 -7.34 -9.60
C PRO A 63 12.50 -8.40 -8.98
N ALA A 64 12.89 -8.23 -7.71
CA ALA A 64 13.73 -9.22 -7.04
C ALA A 64 12.97 -10.53 -6.74
N LEU A 65 11.68 -10.46 -6.36
CA LEU A 65 10.83 -11.65 -6.24
C LEU A 65 10.62 -12.33 -7.60
N PHE A 66 10.47 -11.55 -8.67
CA PHE A 66 10.35 -12.06 -10.03
C PHE A 66 11.63 -12.80 -10.47
N ALA A 67 12.81 -12.23 -10.25
CA ALA A 67 14.08 -12.88 -10.58
C ALA A 67 14.28 -14.23 -9.85
N GLN A 68 13.79 -14.35 -8.61
CA GLN A 68 13.77 -15.63 -7.91
C GLN A 68 12.89 -16.66 -8.63
N GLN A 69 11.73 -16.24 -9.15
CA GLN A 69 10.83 -17.12 -9.89
C GLN A 69 11.41 -17.54 -11.23
N VAL A 70 12.10 -16.64 -11.95
CA VAL A 70 12.85 -16.95 -13.17
C VAL A 70 13.89 -18.03 -12.91
N THR A 71 14.59 -17.95 -11.77
CA THR A 71 15.58 -18.96 -11.38
C THR A 71 14.94 -20.31 -11.03
N ARG A 72 13.78 -20.28 -10.36
CA ARG A 72 13.10 -21.51 -9.90
C ARG A 72 12.45 -22.28 -11.04
N VAL A 73 11.75 -21.60 -11.95
CA VAL A 73 10.95 -22.25 -13.00
C VAL A 73 11.04 -21.47 -14.31
N PRO A 74 12.22 -21.45 -14.98
CA PRO A 74 12.47 -20.58 -16.12
C PRO A 74 11.58 -20.86 -17.33
N GLU A 75 11.22 -22.13 -17.55
CA GLU A 75 10.44 -22.58 -18.71
C GLU A 75 8.92 -22.60 -18.45
N ALA A 76 8.46 -22.23 -17.26
CA ALA A 76 7.02 -22.08 -17.01
C ALA A 76 6.48 -20.82 -17.68
N VAL A 77 5.26 -20.92 -18.22
CA VAL A 77 4.55 -19.78 -18.82
C VAL A 77 4.25 -18.74 -17.75
N ALA A 78 4.77 -17.53 -17.94
CA ALA A 78 4.57 -16.39 -17.04
C ALA A 78 3.41 -15.51 -17.50
N VAL A 79 3.28 -15.28 -18.81
CA VAL A 79 2.24 -14.44 -19.41
C VAL A 79 1.75 -15.10 -20.68
N SER A 80 0.43 -15.10 -20.88
CA SER A 80 -0.21 -15.51 -22.12
C SER A 80 -1.18 -14.44 -22.60
N PHE A 81 -1.08 -14.03 -23.87
CA PHE A 81 -1.94 -13.03 -24.47
C PHE A 81 -2.17 -13.30 -25.95
N ALA A 82 -3.42 -13.22 -26.41
CA ALA A 82 -3.82 -13.36 -27.82
C ALA A 82 -3.18 -14.57 -28.56
N GLY A 83 -3.05 -15.71 -27.88
CA GLY A 83 -2.46 -16.93 -28.45
C GLY A 83 -0.93 -17.01 -28.38
N ALA A 84 -0.25 -15.94 -27.97
CA ALA A 84 1.16 -15.96 -27.63
C ALA A 84 1.36 -16.29 -26.14
N SER A 85 2.44 -16.99 -25.82
CA SER A 85 2.85 -17.28 -24.45
C SER A 85 4.34 -16.98 -24.29
N LEU A 86 4.70 -16.36 -23.17
CA LEU A 86 6.07 -16.10 -22.78
C LEU A 86 6.39 -16.85 -21.49
N THR A 87 7.52 -17.54 -21.47
CA THR A 87 8.05 -18.14 -20.26
C THR A 87 8.63 -17.07 -19.33
N TYR A 88 8.84 -17.41 -18.05
CA TYR A 88 9.52 -16.52 -17.10
C TYR A 88 10.86 -16.03 -17.63
N ARG A 89 11.66 -16.91 -18.23
CA ARG A 89 12.95 -16.55 -18.85
C ARG A 89 12.78 -15.57 -20.01
N GLN A 90 11.86 -15.84 -20.93
CA GLN A 90 11.63 -14.98 -22.10
C GLN A 90 11.13 -13.59 -21.71
N LEU A 91 10.26 -13.53 -20.69
CA LEU A 91 9.76 -12.28 -20.14
C LEU A 91 10.88 -11.48 -19.47
N ASP A 92 11.74 -12.12 -18.68
CA ASP A 92 12.89 -11.47 -18.04
C ASP A 92 13.86 -10.87 -19.07
N GLU A 93 14.21 -11.64 -20.10
CA GLU A 93 15.07 -11.18 -21.19
C GLU A 93 14.46 -9.96 -21.91
N ALA A 94 13.15 -9.97 -22.18
CA ALA A 94 12.45 -8.87 -22.82
C ALA A 94 12.40 -7.61 -21.93
N SER A 95 12.06 -7.78 -20.65
CA SER A 95 12.04 -6.69 -19.66
C SER A 95 13.42 -6.07 -19.47
N ASN A 96 14.49 -6.88 -19.41
CA ASN A 96 15.84 -6.39 -19.25
C ASN A 96 16.31 -5.57 -20.46
N ARG A 97 15.93 -5.95 -21.70
CA ARG A 97 16.22 -5.13 -22.89
C ARG A 97 15.58 -3.75 -22.82
N VAL A 98 14.31 -3.67 -22.39
CA VAL A 98 13.62 -2.38 -22.21
C VAL A 98 14.27 -1.57 -21.10
N ALA A 99 14.61 -2.20 -19.97
CA ALA A 99 15.29 -1.52 -18.86
C ALA A 99 16.63 -0.91 -19.29
N GLN A 100 17.46 -1.66 -20.03
CA GLN A 100 18.72 -1.16 -20.56
C GLN A 100 18.52 0.01 -21.53
N TRP A 101 17.51 -0.07 -22.39
CA TRP A 101 17.16 1.02 -23.31
C TRP A 101 16.70 2.29 -22.55
N LEU A 102 15.91 2.14 -21.49
CA LEU A 102 15.48 3.26 -20.64
C LEU A 102 16.65 3.90 -19.91
N VAL A 103 17.55 3.08 -19.34
CA VAL A 103 18.78 3.55 -18.70
C VAL A 103 19.65 4.31 -19.71
N GLY A 104 19.78 3.79 -20.94
CA GLY A 104 20.48 4.47 -22.03
C GLY A 104 19.86 5.83 -22.42
N ARG A 105 18.58 6.06 -22.11
CA ARG A 105 17.87 7.34 -22.28
C ARG A 105 17.92 8.24 -21.06
N GLY A 106 18.66 7.89 -20.02
CA GLY A 106 18.82 8.68 -18.80
C GLY A 106 17.71 8.50 -17.77
N VAL A 107 16.86 7.48 -17.90
CA VAL A 107 15.85 7.13 -16.89
C VAL A 107 16.55 6.51 -15.69
N GLY A 108 16.72 7.29 -14.62
CA GLY A 108 17.27 6.86 -13.34
C GLY A 108 16.18 6.45 -12.33
N GLY A 109 16.60 6.09 -11.11
CA GLY A 109 15.70 5.52 -10.08
C GLY A 109 14.55 6.41 -9.59
N TRP A 110 14.49 7.68 -9.97
CA TRP A 110 13.41 8.63 -9.64
C TRP A 110 12.66 9.14 -10.88
N ALA A 111 13.05 8.71 -12.08
CA ALA A 111 12.48 9.20 -13.32
C ALA A 111 11.11 8.55 -13.60
N VAL A 112 10.14 9.36 -14.01
CA VAL A 112 8.82 8.89 -14.44
C VAL A 112 8.85 8.64 -15.95
N CYS A 113 8.47 7.44 -16.38
CA CYS A 113 8.32 7.07 -17.78
C CYS A 113 6.85 6.81 -18.12
N GLY A 114 6.36 7.37 -19.22
CA GLY A 114 5.02 7.10 -19.72
C GLY A 114 4.92 5.72 -20.39
N VAL A 115 3.83 5.01 -20.14
CA VAL A 115 3.49 3.77 -20.87
C VAL A 115 2.60 4.18 -22.04
N GLY A 116 3.19 4.31 -23.22
CA GLY A 116 2.48 4.59 -24.48
C GLY A 116 2.34 3.33 -25.30
N ASP A 117 1.31 3.29 -26.16
CA ASP A 117 1.04 2.18 -27.07
C ASP A 117 2.18 2.09 -28.11
N ALA A 118 3.21 1.31 -27.79
CA ALA A 118 4.24 0.94 -28.74
C ALA A 118 3.63 -0.15 -29.62
N ALA A 119 2.89 0.26 -30.65
CA ALA A 119 2.60 -0.59 -31.78
C ALA A 119 3.95 -1.14 -32.27
N PHE A 120 4.23 -2.40 -31.95
CA PHE A 120 5.30 -3.17 -32.55
C PHE A 120 5.00 -3.20 -34.05
N SER A 121 5.73 -2.40 -34.81
CA SER A 121 5.76 -2.47 -36.28
C SER A 121 6.71 -3.57 -36.73
#